data_AF-A0A9P7XHS1-F1
#
_entry.id   AF-A0A9P7XHS1-F1
#
_cell.length_a   1.000
_cell.length_b   1.000
_cell.length_c   1.000
_cell.angle_alpha   90.00
_cell.angle_beta   90.00
_cell.angle_gamma   90.00
#
_symmetry.space_group_name_H-M   'P 1'
#
loop_
_entity.id
_entity.type
_entity.pdbx_description
1 polymer ?
#
loop_
_entity_poly.entity_id
_entity_poly.type
_entity_poly.pdbx_seq_one_letter_code
_entity_poly.pdbx_strand_id
1 'polypeptide(L)'
;MGIGKKINNMDCIALDGGYTQYIGDIVEKEKLDERNFCFPIRKKRLQQLHEEESNFNAMFGGFRSTSEAVFGDLMKTFVKFNNKEIQWTSKSSHIIVDGWKKE
;
A
#
# COMPACT_ATOMS: atom_id res chain seq x y z
N MET A 1 10.61 15.33 2.88
CA MET A 1 9.80 14.69 1.83
C MET A 1 8.88 15.71 1.15
N GLY A 2 8.82 16.97 1.61
CA GLY A 2 8.03 18.02 0.97
C GLY A 2 6.53 17.73 1.01
N ILE A 3 6.13 16.85 1.93
CA ILE A 3 4.78 16.33 2.06
C ILE A 3 3.86 17.39 2.66
N GLY A 4 4.40 18.28 3.50
CA GLY A 4 3.64 19.42 4.05
C GLY A 4 3.11 20.38 2.98
N LYS A 5 3.71 20.40 1.78
CA LYS A 5 3.22 21.21 0.64
C LYS A 5 2.05 20.56 -0.10
N LYS A 6 1.76 19.29 0.19
CA LYS A 6 0.76 18.47 -0.52
C LYS A 6 -0.42 18.07 0.37
N ILE A 7 -0.38 18.43 1.64
CA ILE A 7 -1.34 18.06 2.67
C ILE A 7 -2.04 19.32 3.13
N ASN A 8 -3.36 19.31 3.07
CA ASN A 8 -4.21 20.35 3.63
C ASN A 8 -4.50 20.06 5.10
N ASN A 9 -4.99 21.06 5.82
CA ASN A 9 -5.33 20.92 7.24
C ASN A 9 -6.39 19.84 7.54
N MET A 10 -7.20 19.45 6.55
CA MET A 10 -8.22 18.40 6.69
C MET A 10 -7.71 17.01 6.29
N ASP A 11 -6.52 16.93 5.68
CA ASP A 11 -5.95 15.66 5.23
C ASP A 11 -5.32 14.92 6.40
N CYS A 12 -5.40 13.59 6.35
CA CYS A 12 -4.89 12.71 7.38
C CYS A 12 -3.95 11.65 6.79
N ILE A 13 -2.79 11.50 7.42
CA ILE A 13 -1.76 10.52 7.10
C ILE A 13 -1.94 9.33 8.03
N ALA A 14 -2.38 8.21 7.47
CA ALA A 14 -2.42 6.94 8.17
C ALA A 14 -1.00 6.35 8.31
N LEU A 15 -0.56 6.13 9.54
CA LEU A 15 0.73 5.53 9.89
C LEU A 15 0.50 4.21 10.63
N ASP A 16 1.23 3.16 10.25
CA ASP A 16 1.23 1.87 10.96
C ASP A 16 2.66 1.40 11.24
N GLY A 17 2.90 0.76 12.39
CA GLY A 17 4.15 0.08 12.67
C GLY A 17 5.33 0.98 13.06
N GLY A 18 5.36 1.48 14.31
CA GLY A 18 6.55 2.11 14.91
C GLY A 18 6.90 3.52 14.39
N TYR A 19 6.39 3.92 13.23
CA TYR A 19 6.64 5.27 12.68
C TYR A 19 6.05 6.40 13.52
N THR A 20 5.21 6.08 14.51
CA THR A 20 4.72 7.05 15.49
C THR A 20 5.86 7.74 16.25
N GLN A 21 7.01 7.08 16.39
CA GLN A 21 8.21 7.64 17.04
C GLN A 21 8.80 8.84 16.29
N TYR A 22 8.53 8.98 14.99
CA TYR A 22 9.09 10.05 14.15
C TYR A 22 8.08 11.16 13.84
N ILE A 23 6.86 11.10 14.39
CA ILE A 23 5.82 12.11 14.12
C ILE A 23 6.29 13.50 14.53
N GLY A 24 6.93 13.64 15.70
CA GLY A 24 7.44 14.94 16.17
C GLY A 24 8.39 15.59 15.17
N ASP A 25 9.36 14.83 14.66
CA ASP A 25 10.32 15.31 13.67
C ASP A 25 9.63 15.73 12.36
N ILE A 26 8.57 15.01 11.95
CA ILE A 26 7.82 15.32 10.73
C ILE A 26 6.96 16.58 10.91
N VAL A 27 6.26 16.69 12.05
CA VAL A 27 5.46 17.86 12.44
C VAL A 27 6.30 19.12 12.37
N GLU A 28 7.49 19.11 13.00
CA GLU A 28 8.41 20.24 13.01
C GLU A 28 8.94 20.57 11.61
N LYS A 29 9.42 19.55 10.88
CA LYS A 29 10.09 19.74 9.59
C LYS A 29 9.15 20.14 8.46
N GLU A 30 7.94 19.60 8.45
CA GLU A 30 6.96 19.78 7.37
C GLU A 30 5.84 20.77 7.73
N LYS A 31 5.87 21.36 8.95
CA LYS A 31 4.88 22.31 9.48
C LYS A 31 3.45 21.76 9.46
N LEU A 32 3.32 20.50 9.88
CA LEU A 32 2.03 19.81 10.02
C LEU A 32 1.57 19.84 11.47
N ASP A 33 0.34 19.42 11.73
CA ASP A 33 -0.20 19.24 13.09
C ASP A 33 -0.34 17.74 13.39
N GLU A 34 -0.32 17.35 14.66
CA GLU A 34 -0.54 15.95 15.07
C GLU A 34 -1.88 15.40 14.56
N ARG A 35 -2.90 16.25 14.39
CA ARG A 35 -4.20 15.89 13.81
C ARG A 35 -4.12 15.45 12.36
N ASN A 36 -3.05 15.82 11.65
CA ASN A 36 -2.80 15.31 10.31
C ASN A 36 -2.32 13.86 10.30
N PHE A 37 -2.24 13.19 11.45
CA PHE A 37 -1.79 11.80 11.56
C PHE A 37 -2.84 10.93 12.24
N CYS A 38 -2.92 9.68 11.79
CA CYS A 38 -3.81 8.67 12.36
C CYS A 38 -3.08 7.34 12.42
N PHE A 39 -3.16 6.64 13.55
CA PHE A 39 -2.45 5.38 13.77
C PHE A 39 -3.23 4.49 14.75
N PRO A 40 -3.00 3.16 14.74
CA PRO A 40 -3.66 2.24 15.64
C PRO A 40 -3.42 2.61 17.11
N ILE A 41 -4.48 2.55 17.92
CA ILE A 41 -4.43 2.81 19.36
C ILE A 41 -3.73 1.63 20.04
N ARG A 42 -2.65 1.92 20.78
CA ARG A 42 -1.87 0.92 21.52
C ARG A 42 -1.81 1.31 23.00
N LYS A 43 -2.12 0.35 23.86
CA LYS A 43 -2.04 0.50 25.33
C LYS A 43 -0.89 -0.30 25.92
N LYS A 44 -0.59 -0.04 27.20
CA LYS A 44 0.42 -0.81 27.94
C LYS A 44 0.01 -2.28 28.03
N ARG A 45 1.00 -3.16 28.20
CA ARG A 45 0.79 -4.59 28.38
C ARG A 45 -0.22 -4.86 29.50
N LEU A 46 -1.14 -5.80 29.28
CA LEU A 46 -2.26 -6.18 30.16
C LEU A 46 -3.38 -5.14 30.32
N GLN A 47 -3.30 -3.99 29.65
CA GLN A 47 -4.40 -3.05 29.60
C GLN A 47 -5.26 -3.34 28.37
N GLN A 48 -6.54 -3.61 28.59
CA GLN A 48 -7.47 -3.88 27.50
C GLN A 48 -7.82 -2.59 26.74
N LEU A 49 -8.00 -2.75 25.43
CA LEU A 49 -8.65 -1.74 24.61
C LEU A 49 -10.13 -1.69 24.97
N HIS A 50 -10.68 -0.48 24.98
CA HIS A 50 -12.11 -0.28 25.02
C HIS A 50 -12.71 -0.76 23.69
N GLU A 51 -14.00 -1.07 23.69
CA GLU A 51 -14.71 -1.55 22.49
C GLU A 51 -14.53 -0.60 21.30
N GLU A 52 -14.68 0.70 21.53
CA GLU A 52 -14.50 1.74 20.51
C GLU A 52 -13.08 1.75 19.91
N GLU A 53 -12.04 1.60 20.75
CA GLU A 53 -10.65 1.58 20.32
C GLU A 53 -10.35 0.30 19.52
N SER A 54 -10.94 -0.83 19.95
CA SER A 54 -10.85 -2.10 19.24
C SER A 54 -11.52 -2.02 17.87
N ASN A 55 -12.73 -1.45 17.81
CA ASN A 55 -13.48 -1.23 16.57
C ASN A 55 -12.71 -0.30 15.63
N PHE A 56 -12.17 0.81 16.15
CA PHE A 56 -11.31 1.71 15.39
C PHE A 56 -10.10 0.96 14.80
N ASN A 57 -9.36 0.20 15.62
CA ASN A 57 -8.20 -0.55 15.15
C ASN A 57 -8.56 -1.61 14.10
N ALA A 58 -9.71 -2.27 14.24
CA ALA A 58 -10.21 -3.24 13.26
C ALA A 58 -10.53 -2.56 11.92
N MET A 59 -11.24 -1.42 11.94
CA MET A 59 -11.52 -0.64 10.73
C MET A 59 -10.23 -0.13 10.07
N PHE A 60 -9.29 0.40 10.86
CA PHE A 60 -8.01 0.87 10.38
C PHE A 60 -7.20 -0.26 9.71
N GLY A 61 -7.14 -1.43 10.34
CA GLY A 61 -6.49 -2.62 9.78
C GLY A 61 -7.15 -3.11 8.48
N GLY A 62 -8.49 -3.05 8.41
CA GLY A 62 -9.24 -3.33 7.19
C GLY A 62 -8.88 -2.38 6.05
N PHE A 63 -8.92 -1.07 6.30
CA PHE A 63 -8.54 -0.04 5.34
C PHE A 63 -7.12 -0.23 4.79
N ARG A 64 -6.16 -0.53 5.69
CA ARG A 64 -4.78 -0.86 5.30
C ARG A 64 -4.76 -2.06 4.36
N SER A 65 -5.42 -3.15 4.73
CA SER A 65 -5.43 -4.40 3.95
C SER A 65 -6.01 -4.17 2.56
N THR A 66 -7.10 -3.39 2.44
CA THR A 66 -7.68 -3.01 1.15
C THR A 66 -6.70 -2.19 0.31
N SER A 67 -6.03 -1.20 0.91
CA SER A 67 -5.03 -0.39 0.22
C SER A 67 -3.87 -1.23 -0.30
N GLU A 68 -3.32 -2.12 0.53
CA GLU A 68 -2.23 -3.04 0.16
C GLU A 68 -2.65 -3.99 -0.98
N ALA A 69 -3.89 -4.51 -0.94
CA ALA A 69 -4.42 -5.35 -2.01
C ALA A 69 -4.50 -4.61 -3.35
N VAL A 70 -5.07 -3.39 -3.35
CA VAL A 70 -5.19 -2.56 -4.56
C VAL A 70 -3.83 -2.24 -5.17
N PHE A 71 -2.87 -1.79 -4.36
CA PHE A 71 -1.52 -1.51 -4.86
C PHE A 71 -0.77 -2.77 -5.27
N GLY A 72 -1.00 -3.90 -4.61
CA GLY A 72 -0.47 -5.20 -5.00
C GLY A 72 -0.96 -5.61 -6.40
N ASP A 73 -2.25 -5.46 -6.67
CA ASP A 73 -2.84 -5.79 -7.97
C ASP A 73 -2.42 -4.82 -9.07
N LEU A 74 -2.29 -3.53 -8.74
CA LEU A 74 -1.72 -2.53 -9.64
C LEU A 74 -0.28 -2.90 -10.03
N MET A 75 0.55 -3.31 -9.05
CA MET A 75 1.93 -3.72 -9.31
C MET A 75 2.00 -4.98 -10.19
N LYS A 76 1.17 -6.00 -9.92
CA LYS A 76 1.06 -7.18 -10.78
C LYS A 76 0.71 -6.81 -12.22
N THR A 77 -0.21 -5.85 -12.39
CA THR A 77 -0.60 -5.33 -13.69
C THR A 77 0.59 -4.68 -14.39
N PHE A 78 1.34 -3.80 -13.71
CA PHE A 78 2.53 -3.18 -14.29
C PHE A 78 3.61 -4.20 -14.64
N VAL A 79 3.85 -5.22 -13.81
CA VAL A 79 4.80 -6.30 -14.11
C VAL A 79 4.36 -7.06 -15.37
N LYS A 80 3.07 -7.38 -15.49
CA LYS A 80 2.51 -8.07 -16.66
C LYS A 80 2.73 -7.30 -17.97
N PHE A 81 2.63 -5.97 -17.92
CA PHE A 81 2.80 -5.10 -19.08
C PHE A 81 4.21 -4.52 -19.23
N ASN A 82 5.13 -4.88 -18.33
CA ASN A 82 6.53 -4.58 -18.49
C ASN A 82 7.11 -5.61 -19.47
N ASN A 83 7.47 -5.19 -20.68
CA ASN A 83 7.97 -6.02 -21.79
C ASN A 83 9.27 -6.81 -21.49
N LYS A 84 9.63 -6.97 -20.22
CA LYS A 84 10.75 -7.78 -19.71
C LYS A 84 10.40 -9.27 -19.64
N GLU A 85 9.12 -9.63 -19.52
CA GLU A 85 8.67 -11.02 -19.63
C GLU A 85 7.85 -11.22 -20.91
N ILE A 86 8.27 -12.18 -21.75
CA ILE A 86 7.50 -12.60 -22.92
C ILE A 86 6.22 -13.27 -22.43
N GLN A 87 5.09 -12.58 -22.60
CA GLN A 87 3.76 -13.12 -22.31
C GLN A 87 3.38 -14.10 -23.42
N TRP A 88 3.58 -15.41 -23.22
CA TRP A 88 3.03 -16.42 -24.13
C TRP A 88 1.52 -16.54 -23.90
N THR A 89 0.71 -15.85 -24.70
CA THR A 89 -0.74 -16.11 -24.71
C THR A 89 -0.99 -17.44 -25.41
N SER A 90 -1.21 -18.49 -24.64
CA SER A 90 -1.67 -19.77 -25.15
C SER A 90 -3.12 -19.65 -25.63
N LYS A 91 -3.29 -19.33 -26.92
CA LYS A 91 -4.39 -19.81 -27.77
C LYS A 91 -4.10 -19.45 -29.22
N SER A 92 -3.60 -20.44 -29.95
CA SER A 92 -4.17 -20.90 -31.21
C SER A 92 -3.48 -22.21 -31.57
N SER A 93 -4.17 -23.31 -31.33
CA SER A 93 -3.90 -24.56 -32.02
C SER A 93 -4.00 -24.31 -33.53
N HIS A 94 -3.07 -24.90 -34.29
CA HIS A 94 -2.91 -24.89 -35.76
C HIS A 94 -1.98 -23.83 -36.33
N ILE A 95 -0.67 -24.10 -36.25
CA ILE A 95 0.23 -23.85 -37.38
C ILE A 95 1.03 -25.13 -37.58
N ILE A 96 0.69 -25.87 -38.65
CA ILE A 96 1.58 -26.89 -39.21
C ILE A 96 2.75 -26.11 -39.80
N VAL A 97 3.95 -26.30 -39.26
CA VAL A 97 5.17 -25.78 -39.87
C VAL A 97 5.72 -26.93 -40.72
N ASP A 98 5.46 -26.87 -42.03
CA ASP A 98 6.11 -27.75 -43.00
C ASP A 98 7.62 -27.59 -42.87
N GLY A 99 8.29 -28.74 -42.75
CA GLY A 99 9.73 -28.83 -42.54
C GLY A 99 10.51 -28.26 -43.72
N TRP A 100 11.26 -27.19 -43.48
CA TRP A 100 12.37 -26.81 -44.33
C TRP A 100 13.60 -27.67 -43.95
N LYS A 101 13.79 -28.76 -44.69
CA LYS A 101 15.10 -29.42 -44.77
C LYS A 101 15.96 -28.60 -45.74
N LYS A 102 17.08 -28.08 -45.26
CA LYS A 102 18.18 -27.59 -46.10
C LYS A 102 18.90 -28.80 -46.69
N GLU A 103 18.82 -28.96 -48.01
CA GLU A 103 19.91 -29.47 -48.86
C GLU A 103 19.90 -28.66 -50.17
#